data_AF-A0A3C0ZVN1-F1
#
_entry.id   AF-A0A3C0ZVN1-F1
#
_cell.length_a   1.000
_cell.length_b   1.000
_cell.length_c   1.000
_cell.angle_alpha   90.00
_cell.angle_beta   90.00
_cell.angle_gamma   90.00
#
_symmetry.space_group_name_H-M   'P 1'
#
loop_
_entity.id
_entity.type
_entity.pdbx_description
1 polymer ?
#
loop_
_entity_poly.entity_id
_entity_poly.type
_entity_poly.pdbx_seq_one_letter_code
_entity_poly.pdbx_strand_id
1 'polypeptide(L)'
;FFHVTRWVNRGYLQLGPVFRLALPAFLYKREGAGGWILTAAGFPMKGFFSTDYFSLIPWIFLFQTGICLCRLMEKGKVFSRPVFHLRAPLLNLIGQYSLLIYLLHQPLLYLLVSVFS
;
A
#
# COMPACT_ATOMS: atom_id res chain seq x y z
N PHE A 1 -6.94 10.08 -9.71
CA PHE A 1 -7.85 9.32 -8.82
C PHE A 1 -7.19 8.96 -7.49
N PHE A 2 -6.01 8.32 -7.47
CA PHE A 2 -5.27 8.00 -6.23
C PHE A 2 -4.99 9.19 -5.30
N HIS A 3 -4.58 10.34 -5.85
CA HIS A 3 -4.38 11.57 -5.06
C HIS A 3 -5.66 12.07 -4.34
N VAL A 4 -6.83 11.66 -4.82
CA VAL A 4 -8.13 12.04 -4.26
C VAL A 4 -8.51 11.14 -3.11
N THR A 5 -8.27 9.84 -3.27
CA THR A 5 -8.71 8.80 -2.35
C THR A 5 -7.68 8.47 -1.26
N ARG A 6 -6.43 8.94 -1.36
CA ARG A 6 -5.39 8.74 -0.33
C ARG A 6 -5.75 9.33 1.05
N TRP A 7 -6.64 10.32 1.07
CA TRP A 7 -7.01 11.04 2.29
C TRP A 7 -8.28 10.53 2.96
N VAL A 8 -8.93 9.52 2.38
CA VAL A 8 -10.17 8.92 2.90
C VAL A 8 -9.98 8.39 4.33
N ASN A 9 -8.78 7.90 4.67
CA ASN A 9 -8.41 7.49 6.03
C ASN A 9 -8.52 8.59 7.07
N ARG A 10 -8.38 9.86 6.66
CA ARG A 10 -8.44 11.02 7.56
C ARG A 10 -9.82 11.68 7.59
N GLY A 11 -10.83 11.11 6.94
CA GLY A 11 -12.20 11.65 6.97
C GLY A 11 -12.54 12.60 5.84
N TYR A 12 -11.68 12.76 4.83
CA TYR A 12 -11.94 13.68 3.71
C TYR A 12 -11.44 13.15 2.36
N LEU A 13 -12.21 13.42 1.32
CA LEU A 13 -11.77 13.28 -0.07
C LEU A 13 -11.17 14.60 -0.53
N GLN A 14 -10.00 14.58 -1.17
CA GLN A 14 -9.33 15.80 -1.61
C GLN A 14 -9.16 15.83 -3.13
N LEU A 15 -9.98 16.60 -3.83
CA LEU A 15 -9.86 16.82 -5.27
C LEU A 15 -8.90 17.99 -5.55
N GLY A 16 -7.61 17.69 -5.65
CA GLY A 16 -6.57 18.71 -5.87
C GLY A 16 -6.30 19.58 -4.63
N PRO A 17 -5.55 20.69 -4.74
CA PRO A 17 -5.17 21.50 -3.58
C PRO A 17 -6.36 22.26 -2.95
N VAL A 18 -7.43 22.49 -3.71
CA VAL A 18 -8.51 23.42 -3.34
C VAL A 18 -9.76 22.70 -2.79
N PHE A 19 -10.16 21.58 -3.38
CA PHE A 19 -11.42 20.93 -2.99
C PHE A 19 -11.20 19.84 -1.95
N ARG A 20 -11.79 20.03 -0.76
CA ARG A 20 -11.88 19.03 0.31
C ARG A 20 -13.33 18.75 0.61
N LEU A 21 -13.74 17.50 0.47
CA LEU A 21 -15.09 17.04 0.77
C LEU A 21 -15.02 16.18 2.04
N ALA A 22 -15.59 16.70 3.12
CA ALA A 22 -15.68 15.98 4.38
C ALA A 22 -16.64 14.79 4.21
N LEU A 23 -16.19 13.60 4.62
CA LEU A 23 -17.02 12.40 4.55
C LEU A 23 -18.01 12.38 5.73
N PRO A 24 -19.26 11.92 5.50
CA PRO A 24 -20.26 11.85 6.55
C PRO A 24 -19.78 11.03 7.76
N ALA A 25 -19.87 11.59 8.96
CA ALA A 25 -19.41 10.96 10.20
C ALA A 25 -20.10 9.62 10.52
N PHE A 26 -21.27 9.35 9.93
CA PHE A 26 -21.99 8.07 10.11
C PHE A 26 -21.23 6.87 9.52
N LEU A 27 -20.43 7.08 8.48
CA LEU A 27 -19.62 6.03 7.85
C LEU A 27 -18.54 5.46 8.80
N TYR A 28 -18.11 6.29 9.76
CA TYR A 28 -17.05 5.99 10.73
C TYR A 28 -17.58 5.43 12.06
N LYS A 29 -18.92 5.38 12.24
CA LYS A 29 -19.61 5.01 13.49
C LYS A 29 -20.25 3.62 13.44
N ARG A 30 -20.20 2.93 12.30
CA ARG A 30 -20.96 1.69 12.11
C ARG A 30 -20.20 0.52 12.73
N GLU A 31 -20.70 0.00 13.83
CA GLU A 31 -20.15 -1.19 14.51
C GLU A 31 -20.72 -2.49 13.89
N GLY A 32 -20.00 -3.61 14.02
CA GLY A 32 -20.43 -4.93 13.49
C GLY A 32 -19.90 -5.27 12.09
N ALA A 33 -20.41 -6.35 11.48
CA ALA A 33 -19.93 -6.88 10.18
C ALA A 33 -19.86 -5.83 9.05
N GLY A 34 -20.78 -4.87 9.03
CA GLY A 34 -20.74 -3.75 8.08
C GLY A 34 -19.56 -2.79 8.31
N GLY A 35 -19.18 -2.53 9.56
CA GLY A 35 -18.04 -1.67 9.91
C GLY A 35 -16.71 -2.24 9.44
N TRP A 36 -16.54 -3.56 9.49
CA TRP A 36 -15.35 -4.25 8.98
C TRP A 36 -15.21 -4.13 7.46
N ILE A 37 -16.32 -4.23 6.71
CA ILE A 37 -16.31 -4.07 5.25
C ILE A 37 -15.97 -2.64 4.87
N LEU A 38 -16.55 -1.65 5.57
CA LEU A 38 -16.24 -0.23 5.37
C LEU A 38 -14.79 0.09 5.74
N THR A 39 -14.29 -0.49 6.83
CA THR A 39 -12.89 -0.41 7.22
C THR A 39 -12.02 -1.05 6.14
N ALA A 40 -12.31 -2.25 5.64
CA ALA A 40 -11.55 -2.81 4.53
C ALA A 40 -11.58 -1.90 3.28
N ALA A 41 -12.74 -1.34 2.94
CA ALA A 41 -12.88 -0.46 1.78
C ALA A 41 -12.03 0.82 1.88
N GLY A 42 -11.84 1.38 3.07
CA GLY A 42 -11.04 2.60 3.26
C GLY A 42 -11.58 3.57 4.31
N PHE A 43 -12.66 3.21 5.01
CA PHE A 43 -13.31 4.03 6.03
C PHE A 43 -13.08 3.39 7.41
N PRO A 44 -11.93 3.64 8.06
CA PRO A 44 -11.62 3.02 9.32
C PRO A 44 -12.61 3.43 10.41
N MET A 45 -13.08 2.47 11.19
CA MET A 45 -13.95 2.73 12.34
C MET A 45 -13.25 3.66 13.36
N LYS A 46 -14.02 4.49 14.08
CA LYS A 46 -13.48 5.39 15.11
C LYS A 46 -12.74 4.59 16.20
N GLY A 47 -11.42 4.74 16.27
CA GLY A 47 -10.54 4.01 17.20
C GLY A 47 -9.75 2.85 16.58
N PHE A 48 -10.02 2.49 15.32
CA PHE A 48 -9.23 1.51 14.58
C PHE A 48 -7.99 2.19 13.99
N PHE A 49 -6.84 1.93 14.59
CA PHE A 49 -5.54 2.39 14.11
C PHE A 49 -4.63 1.18 13.97
N SER A 50 -4.37 0.76 12.73
CA SER A 50 -3.31 -0.19 12.42
C SER A 50 -2.30 0.50 11.52
N THR A 51 -1.03 0.44 11.90
CA THR A 51 0.09 0.97 11.11
C THR A 51 0.19 0.29 9.74
N ASP A 52 -0.30 -0.94 9.63
CA ASP A 52 -0.35 -1.74 8.40
C ASP A 52 -1.71 -1.66 7.69
N TYR A 53 -2.54 -0.68 8.05
CA TYR A 53 -3.84 -0.51 7.42
C TYR A 53 -3.70 0.07 6.00
N PHE A 54 -3.93 -0.80 5.01
CA PHE A 54 -3.98 -0.43 3.60
C PHE A 54 -5.42 -0.29 3.12
N SER A 55 -5.82 0.94 2.79
CA SER A 55 -7.17 1.22 2.27
C SER A 55 -7.34 0.63 0.87
N LEU A 56 -8.33 -0.24 0.68
CA LEU A 56 -8.54 -0.91 -0.60
C LEU A 56 -8.90 0.05 -1.74
N ILE A 57 -9.71 1.09 -1.49
CA ILE A 57 -10.13 2.03 -2.53
C ILE A 57 -8.93 2.67 -3.26
N PRO A 58 -8.00 3.39 -2.62
CA PRO A 58 -6.85 3.94 -3.31
C PRO A 58 -5.96 2.86 -3.94
N TRP A 59 -5.82 1.70 -3.30
CA TRP A 59 -5.00 0.60 -3.81
C TRP A 59 -5.54 -0.04 -5.09
N ILE A 60 -6.84 -0.27 -5.22
CA ILE A 60 -7.45 -0.84 -6.42
C ILE A 60 -7.19 0.05 -7.63
N PHE A 61 -7.34 1.37 -7.50
CA PHE A 61 -7.04 2.30 -8.60
C PHE A 61 -5.56 2.29 -8.97
N LEU A 62 -4.67 2.25 -7.98
CA LEU A 62 -3.23 2.17 -8.23
C LEU A 62 -2.87 0.87 -8.97
N PHE A 63 -3.40 -0.25 -8.52
CA PHE A 63 -3.17 -1.57 -9.11
C PHE A 63 -3.72 -1.63 -10.55
N GLN A 64 -4.94 -1.15 -10.77
CA GLN A 64 -5.56 -1.12 -12.10
C GLN A 64 -4.80 -0.19 -13.06
N THR A 65 -4.31 0.95 -12.56
CA THR A 65 -3.46 1.87 -13.33
C THR A 65 -2.13 1.21 -13.68
N GLY A 66 -1.49 0.52 -12.74
CA GLY A 66 -0.28 -0.25 -12.96
C GLY A 66 -0.47 -1.34 -14.02
N ILE A 67 -1.54 -2.13 -13.94
CA ILE A 67 -1.86 -3.16 -14.95
C ILE A 67 -2.12 -2.54 -16.32
N CYS A 68 -2.87 -1.43 -16.38
CA CYS A 68 -3.12 -0.74 -17.64
C CYS A 68 -1.82 -0.21 -18.24
N LEU A 69 -0.96 0.38 -17.42
CA LEU A 69 0.36 0.86 -17.81
C LEU A 69 1.24 -0.28 -18.32
N CYS A 70 1.30 -1.41 -17.61
CA CYS A 70 2.01 -2.60 -18.06
C CYS A 70 1.48 -3.09 -19.42
N ARG A 71 0.16 -3.23 -19.58
CA ARG A 71 -0.44 -3.63 -20.87
C ARG A 71 -0.15 -2.64 -22.00
N LEU A 72 -0.10 -1.34 -21.70
CA LEU A 72 0.28 -0.31 -22.66
C LEU A 72 1.76 -0.40 -23.05
N MET A 73 2.63 -0.63 -22.08
CA MET A 73 4.07 -0.84 -22.28
C MET A 73 4.36 -2.13 -23.07
N GLU A 74 3.59 -3.19 -22.86
CA GLU A 74 3.64 -4.43 -23.66
C GLU A 74 3.25 -4.17 -25.11
N LYS A 75 2.11 -3.51 -25.34
CA LYS A 75 1.66 -3.14 -26.70
C LYS A 75 2.64 -2.21 -27.42
N GLY A 76 3.27 -1.29 -26.68
CA GLY A 76 4.28 -0.37 -27.21
C GLY A 76 5.66 -1.00 -27.43
N LYS A 77 5.84 -2.31 -27.22
CA LYS A 77 7.15 -3.01 -27.23
C LYS A 77 8.19 -2.33 -26.34
N VAL A 78 7.76 -1.60 -25.31
CA VAL A 78 8.65 -0.87 -24.39
C VAL A 78 9.48 -1.86 -23.57
N PHE A 79 8.89 -3.02 -23.22
CA PHE A 79 9.60 -4.12 -22.57
C PHE A 79 10.66 -4.79 -23.47
N SER A 80 10.58 -4.60 -24.80
CA SER A 80 11.63 -5.07 -25.73
C SER A 80 12.87 -4.17 -25.72
N ARG A 81 12.85 -3.05 -24.99
CA ARG A 81 14.04 -2.21 -24.82
C ARG A 81 15.04 -2.92 -23.90
N PRO A 82 16.35 -2.87 -24.21
CA PRO A 82 17.39 -3.57 -23.45
C PRO A 82 17.45 -3.16 -21.97
N VAL A 83 16.92 -1.99 -21.62
CA VAL A 83 16.83 -1.48 -20.24
C VAL A 83 15.92 -2.35 -19.35
N PHE A 84 14.85 -2.94 -19.89
CA PHE A 84 13.97 -3.86 -19.15
C PHE A 84 14.49 -5.30 -19.16
N HIS A 85 15.41 -5.62 -20.06
CA HIS A 85 16.14 -6.89 -20.10
C HIS A 85 17.44 -6.87 -19.30
N LEU A 86 17.71 -5.82 -18.52
CA LEU A 86 18.71 -5.88 -17.46
C LEU A 86 18.26 -6.94 -16.46
N ARG A 87 18.64 -8.19 -16.71
CA ARG A 87 18.71 -9.21 -15.69
C ARG A 87 19.66 -8.65 -14.65
N ALA A 88 19.13 -8.23 -13.52
CA ALA A 88 19.91 -7.88 -12.36
C ALA A 88 20.03 -9.15 -11.50
N PRO A 89 20.97 -10.07 -11.81
CA PRO A 89 21.13 -11.31 -11.06
C PRO A 89 21.36 -11.02 -9.57
N LEU A 90 21.99 -9.89 -9.25
CA LEU A 90 22.16 -9.40 -7.88
C LEU A 90 20.81 -9.11 -7.19
N LEU A 91 19.88 -8.42 -7.85
CA LEU A 91 18.54 -8.20 -7.27
C LEU A 91 17.76 -9.50 -7.11
N ASN A 92 17.92 -10.46 -8.03
CA ASN A 92 17.26 -11.76 -7.93
C ASN A 92 17.82 -12.59 -6.77
N LEU A 93 19.15 -12.58 -6.58
CA LEU A 93 19.81 -13.21 -5.42
C LEU A 93 19.36 -12.54 -4.11
N ILE A 94 19.42 -11.21 -4.03
CA ILE A 94 18.98 -10.46 -2.84
C ILE A 94 17.49 -10.71 -2.55
N GLY A 95 16.66 -10.77 -3.59
CA GLY A 95 15.23 -11.10 -3.47
C GLY A 95 15.00 -12.52 -2.96
N GLN A 96 15.76 -13.50 -3.43
CA GLN A 96 15.67 -14.90 -3.00
C GLN A 96 16.05 -15.09 -1.53
N TYR A 97 17.05 -14.34 -1.05
CA TYR A 97 17.45 -14.35 0.36
C TYR A 97 16.71 -13.32 1.22
N SER A 98 15.84 -12.48 0.64
CA SER A 98 15.16 -11.41 1.37
C SER A 98 14.39 -11.95 2.58
N LEU A 99 13.63 -13.04 2.42
CA LEU A 99 12.91 -13.69 3.51
C LEU A 99 13.85 -14.18 4.62
N LEU A 100 15.00 -14.74 4.24
CA LEU A 100 15.98 -15.30 5.16
C LEU A 100 16.70 -14.18 5.93
N ILE A 101 17.03 -13.08 5.26
CA ILE A 101 17.57 -11.85 5.87
C ILE A 101 16.56 -11.24 6.85
N TYR A 102 15.27 -11.17 6.46
CA TYR A 102 14.19 -10.68 7.34
C TYR A 102 14.03 -11.55 8.59
N LEU A 103 14.08 -12.88 8.43
CA LEU A 103 13.95 -13.81 9.56
C LEU A 103 15.16 -13.72 10.52
N LEU A 104 16.37 -13.52 9.99
CA LEU A 104 17.59 -13.33 10.77
C LEU A 104 17.64 -11.97 11.48
N HIS A 105 16.95 -10.96 10.96
CA HIS A 105 16.97 -9.63 11.56
C HIS A 105 16.30 -9.61 12.94
N GLN A 106 15.20 -10.38 13.13
CA GLN A 106 14.49 -10.45 14.40
C GLN A 106 15.38 -10.92 15.59
N PRO A 107 16.10 -12.05 15.52
CA PRO A 107 17.01 -12.48 16.59
C PRO A 107 18.25 -11.59 16.74
N LEU A 108 18.78 -11.02 15.64
CA LEU A 108 19.95 -10.13 15.71
C LEU A 108 19.65 -8.85 16.51
N LEU A 109 18.49 -8.23 16.27
CA LEU A 109 18.05 -7.05 17.03
C LEU A 109 17.83 -7.39 18.51
N TYR A 110 17.23 -8.55 18.80
CA TYR A 110 17.03 -9.00 20.18
C TYR A 110 18.36 -9.21 20.91
N LEU A 111 19.34 -9.82 20.23
CA LEU A 111 20.67 -10.06 20.78
C LEU A 111 21.43 -8.75 21.02
N LEU A 112 21.40 -7.81 20.06
CA LEU A 112 21.98 -6.48 20.24
C LEU A 112 21.38 -5.75 21.45
N VAL A 113 20.06 -5.70 21.57
CA VAL A 113 19.41 -5.05 22.73
C VAL A 113 19.81 -5.73 24.04
N SER A 114 19.88 -7.06 24.08
CA SER A 114 20.25 -7.79 25.30
C SER A 114 21.70 -7.61 25.75
N VAL A 115 22.64 -7.34 24.82
CA VAL A 115 24.06 -7.10 25.14
C VAL A 115 24.31 -5.67 25.61
N PHE A 116 23.46 -4.71 25.21
CA PHE A 116 23.56 -3.30 25.58
C PHE A 116 22.65 -2.90 26.77
N SER A 117 21.95 -3.86 27.40
CA SER A 117 21.02 -3.63 28.52
C SER A 117 21.49 -4.32 29.80
#